data_AF-A0A8S3IZ84-F1
#
_entry.id   AF-A0A8S3IZ84-F1
#
_cell.length_a   1.000
_cell.length_b   1.000
_cell.length_c   1.000
_cell.angle_alpha   90.00
_cell.angle_beta   90.00
_cell.angle_gamma   90.00
#
_symmetry.space_group_name_H-M   'P 1'
#
loop_
_entity.id
_entity.type
_entity.pdbx_description
1 polymer ?
#
loop_
_entity_poly.entity_id
_entity_poly.type
_entity_poly.pdbx_seq_one_letter_code
_entity_poly.pdbx_strand_id
1 'polypeptide(L)'
;MSSLLTITPTPPLTLPVTNSATITADDIKSYRENGYFVVPNLLSPSQLEQWRTIIFSAVNDRADAKYKFPTANQDDSTNVDFEYYNNVFTQRINLWQTHNSVKQL
;
A
#
# COMPACT_ATOMS: atom_id res chain seq x y z
N MET A 1 17.61 32.16 -14.53
CA MET A 1 16.30 31.64 -14.93
C MET A 1 15.85 30.64 -13.88
N SER A 2 14.97 31.03 -12.97
CA SER A 2 14.52 30.16 -11.87
C SER A 2 13.32 29.35 -12.36
N SER A 3 13.48 28.02 -12.48
CA SER A 3 12.39 27.12 -12.83
C SER A 3 11.48 26.96 -11.60
N LEU A 4 10.25 27.44 -11.71
CA LEU A 4 9.22 27.24 -10.70
C LEU A 4 8.77 25.78 -10.77
N LEU A 5 9.09 25.00 -9.74
CA LEU A 5 8.54 23.67 -9.55
C LEU A 5 7.06 23.80 -9.20
N THR A 6 6.19 23.54 -10.17
CA THR A 6 4.75 23.43 -9.95
C THR A 6 4.47 22.17 -9.14
N ILE A 7 4.42 22.30 -7.81
CA ILE A 7 3.86 21.28 -6.94
C ILE A 7 2.34 21.26 -7.16
N THR A 8 1.85 20.28 -7.91
CA THR A 8 0.40 20.00 -7.95
C THR A 8 -0.01 19.61 -6.53
N PRO A 9 -0.85 20.41 -5.83
CA PRO A 9 -1.32 20.01 -4.52
C PRO A 9 -2.12 18.72 -4.69
N THR A 10 -1.69 17.66 -4.01
CA THR A 10 -2.51 16.47 -3.83
C THR A 10 -3.84 16.93 -3.23
N PRO A 11 -4.99 16.61 -3.84
CA PRO A 11 -6.28 17.02 -3.29
C PRO A 11 -6.36 16.56 -1.82
N PRO A 12 -6.86 17.40 -0.90
CA PRO A 12 -7.00 17.02 0.49
C PRO A 12 -7.86 15.77 0.56
N LEU A 13 -7.34 14.73 1.21
CA LEU A 13 -8.13 13.55 1.55
C LEU A 13 -9.17 13.98 2.57
N THR A 14 -10.39 14.20 2.12
CA THR A 14 -11.57 14.11 2.98
C THR A 14 -11.61 12.68 3.52
N LEU A 15 -11.28 12.52 4.81
CA LEU A 15 -11.51 11.25 5.50
C LEU A 15 -12.97 10.85 5.26
N PRO A 16 -13.24 9.68 4.67
CA PRO A 16 -14.56 9.39 4.15
C PRO A 16 -15.53 9.11 5.29
N VAL A 17 -16.81 9.38 5.01
CA VAL A 17 -18.01 8.82 5.66
C VAL A 17 -17.67 7.72 6.68
N THR A 18 -17.95 7.96 7.95
CA THR A 18 -17.78 6.97 9.02
C THR A 18 -18.61 5.74 8.68
N ASN A 19 -17.97 4.67 8.22
CA ASN A 19 -18.65 3.40 7.97
C ASN A 19 -19.16 2.89 9.31
N SER A 20 -20.47 2.99 9.51
CA SER A 20 -21.11 2.59 10.76
C SER A 20 -21.41 1.10 10.66
N ALA A 21 -20.44 0.27 11.06
CA ALA A 21 -20.68 -1.15 11.26
C ALA A 21 -21.36 -1.35 12.62
N THR A 22 -22.63 -1.76 12.60
CA THR A 22 -23.33 -2.15 13.83
C THR A 22 -22.83 -3.53 14.24
N ILE A 23 -22.23 -3.62 15.42
CA ILE A 23 -21.74 -4.89 15.98
C ILE A 23 -22.83 -5.49 16.87
N THR A 24 -23.22 -6.72 16.59
CA THR A 24 -24.22 -7.46 17.38
C THR A 24 -23.57 -8.33 18.46
N ALA A 25 -24.38 -8.82 19.39
CA ALA A 25 -23.91 -9.77 20.41
C ALA A 25 -23.43 -11.09 19.78
N ASP A 26 -24.05 -11.52 18.68
CA ASP A 26 -23.66 -12.72 17.96
C ASP A 26 -22.30 -12.54 17.26
N ASP A 27 -22.02 -11.35 16.72
CA ASP A 27 -20.71 -11.03 16.13
C ASP A 27 -19.59 -11.09 17.19
N ILE A 28 -19.87 -10.57 18.39
CA ILE A 28 -18.94 -10.63 19.53
C ILE A 28 -18.71 -12.09 19.96
N LYS A 29 -19.78 -12.88 20.02
CA LYS A 29 -19.68 -14.31 20.36
C LYS A 29 -18.86 -15.06 19.32
N SER A 30 -19.15 -14.86 18.04
CA SER A 30 -18.43 -15.47 16.92
C SER A 30 -16.94 -15.09 16.93
N TYR A 31 -16.61 -13.82 17.18
CA TYR A 31 -15.22 -13.39 17.30
C TYR A 31 -14.49 -14.10 18.45
N ARG A 32 -15.13 -14.24 19.62
CA ARG A 32 -14.52 -14.91 20.78
C ARG A 32 -14.30 -16.41 20.53
N GLU A 33 -15.21 -17.05 19.80
CA GLU A 33 -15.12 -18.48 19.50
C GLU A 33 -14.15 -18.78 18.35
N ASN A 34 -14.11 -17.93 17.32
CA ASN A 34 -13.39 -18.20 16.07
C ASN A 34 -12.12 -17.36 15.86
N GLY A 35 -11.94 -16.28 16.63
CA GLY A 35 -10.82 -15.35 16.52
C GLY A 35 -10.94 -14.33 15.37
N TYR A 36 -12.05 -14.34 14.62
CA TYR A 36 -12.32 -13.39 13.54
C TYR A 36 -13.81 -13.08 13.42
N PHE A 37 -14.13 -11.95 12.79
CA PHE A 37 -15.49 -11.56 12.43
C PHE A 37 -15.47 -10.89 11.05
N VAL A 38 -16.47 -11.16 10.22
CA VAL A 38 -16.57 -10.61 8.87
C VAL A 38 -17.51 -9.43 8.87
N VAL A 39 -16.98 -8.24 8.56
CA VAL A 39 -17.78 -7.03 8.35
C VAL A 39 -18.14 -6.94 6.87
N PRO A 40 -19.40 -7.21 6.46
CA PRO A 40 -19.79 -7.09 5.07
C PRO A 40 -19.74 -5.62 4.65
N ASN A 41 -19.27 -5.37 3.43
CA ASN A 41 -19.20 -4.03 2.84
C ASN A 41 -18.46 -3.01 3.73
N LEU A 42 -17.39 -3.46 4.41
CA LEU A 42 -16.54 -2.61 5.25
C LEU A 42 -16.08 -1.35 4.52
N LEU A 43 -15.87 -1.45 3.20
CA LEU A 43 -15.63 -0.32 2.31
C LEU A 43 -16.82 -0.19 1.36
N SER A 44 -17.30 1.05 1.17
CA SER A 44 -18.19 1.37 0.06
C SER A 44 -17.49 1.11 -1.29
N PRO A 45 -18.22 0.97 -2.39
CA PRO A 45 -17.60 0.75 -3.70
C PRO A 45 -16.57 1.83 -4.08
N SER A 46 -16.81 3.10 -3.75
CA SER A 46 -15.88 4.19 -4.03
C SER A 46 -14.64 4.14 -3.15
N GLN A 47 -14.79 3.81 -1.86
CA GLN A 47 -13.65 3.61 -0.95
C GLN A 47 -12.80 2.42 -1.40
N LEU A 48 -13.44 1.31 -1.81
CA LEU A 48 -12.73 0.13 -2.31
C LEU A 48 -11.89 0.49 -3.56
N GLU A 49 -12.45 1.28 -4.47
CA GLU A 49 -11.72 1.70 -5.67
C GLU A 49 -10.56 2.64 -5.35
N GLN A 50 -10.75 3.55 -4.39
CA GLN A 50 -9.68 4.42 -3.89
C GLN A 50 -8.55 3.60 -3.25
N TRP A 51 -8.89 2.61 -2.42
CA TRP A 51 -7.94 1.69 -1.81
C TRP A 51 -7.15 0.92 -2.87
N ARG A 52 -7.84 0.35 -3.87
CA ARG A 52 -7.19 -0.35 -4.99
C ARG A 52 -6.19 0.56 -5.69
N THR A 53 -6.63 1.74 -6.11
CA THR A 53 -5.79 2.72 -6.81
C THR A 53 -4.52 3.04 -6.03
N ILE A 54 -4.67 3.39 -4.75
CA ILE A 54 -3.54 3.79 -3.89
C ILE A 54 -2.58 2.62 -3.61
N ILE A 55 -3.10 1.44 -3.30
CA ILE A 55 -2.27 0.27 -3.01
C ILE A 55 -1.53 -0.21 -4.26
N PHE A 56 -2.19 -0.23 -5.43
CA PHE A 56 -1.52 -0.60 -6.68
C PHE A 56 -0.42 0.39 -7.05
N SER A 57 -0.66 1.70 -6.87
CA SER A 57 0.38 2.72 -7.02
C SER A 57 1.57 2.44 -6.11
N ALA A 58 1.33 2.19 -4.82
CA ALA A 58 2.40 1.93 -3.85
C ALA A 58 3.18 0.63 -4.13
N VAL A 59 2.52 -0.39 -4.67
CA VAL A 59 3.17 -1.63 -5.10
C VAL A 59 4.05 -1.39 -6.33
N ASN A 60 3.58 -0.62 -7.31
CA ASN A 60 4.38 -0.27 -8.49
C ASN A 60 5.59 0.58 -8.11
N ASP A 61 5.38 1.65 -7.32
CA ASP A 61 6.47 2.50 -6.83
C ASP A 61 7.54 1.68 -6.09
N ARG A 62 7.11 0.64 -5.34
CA ARG A 62 8.01 -0.27 -4.64
C ARG A 62 8.73 -1.24 -5.58
N ALA A 63 8.07 -1.69 -6.65
CA ALA A 63 8.69 -2.56 -7.66
C ALA A 63 9.75 -1.81 -8.49
N ASP A 64 9.52 -0.52 -8.76
CA ASP A 64 10.45 0.33 -9.50
C ASP A 64 11.57 0.89 -8.61
N ALA A 65 11.31 1.03 -7.31
CA ALA A 65 12.34 1.35 -6.33
C ALA A 65 13.25 0.14 -6.12
N LYS A 66 14.35 0.06 -6.88
CA LYS A 66 15.52 -0.78 -6.60
C LYS A 66 16.08 -0.43 -5.21
N TYR A 67 15.42 -0.87 -4.16
CA TYR A 67 15.86 -0.68 -2.78
C TYR A 67 17.11 -1.54 -2.59
N LYS A 68 18.27 -0.91 -2.85
CA LYS A 68 19.61 -1.44 -2.61
C LYS A 68 19.97 -2.69 -3.43
N PHE A 69 19.92 -2.57 -4.74
CA PHE A 69 20.99 -3.22 -5.52
C PHE A 69 22.19 -2.28 -5.56
N PRO A 70 23.43 -2.80 -5.69
CA PRO A 70 24.62 -1.98 -5.77
C PRO A 70 24.41 -0.90 -6.85
N THR A 71 24.84 0.34 -6.54
CA THR A 71 24.86 1.43 -7.52
C THR A 71 25.47 0.98 -8.83
N ALA A 72 24.96 1.47 -9.97
CA ALA A 72 25.17 1.02 -11.35
C ALA A 72 26.62 0.82 -11.85
N ASN A 73 27.64 0.99 -11.00
CA ASN A 73 29.06 0.76 -11.27
C ASN A 73 29.72 -0.26 -10.32
N GLN A 74 28.94 -1.03 -9.54
CA GLN A 74 29.43 -2.21 -8.83
C GLN A 74 28.97 -3.46 -9.58
N ASP A 75 29.93 -4.14 -10.21
CA ASP A 75 29.73 -5.40 -10.88
C ASP A 75 29.44 -6.48 -9.83
N ASP A 76 28.16 -6.84 -9.65
CA ASP A 76 27.77 -8.00 -8.84
C ASP A 76 28.05 -9.27 -9.64
N SER A 77 29.31 -9.67 -9.65
CA SER A 77 29.81 -10.91 -10.26
C SER A 77 29.34 -12.19 -9.55
N THR A 78 28.47 -12.08 -8.53
CA THR A 78 28.01 -13.19 -7.69
C THR A 78 26.59 -13.68 -8.00
N ASN A 79 25.78 -12.91 -8.73
CA ASN A 79 24.40 -13.29 -9.06
C ASN A 79 24.26 -13.61 -10.55
N VAL A 80 24.41 -14.89 -10.88
CA VAL A 80 24.25 -15.42 -12.25
C VAL A 80 22.81 -15.28 -12.79
N ASP A 81 21.84 -14.91 -11.94
CA ASP A 81 20.43 -14.79 -12.30
C ASP A 81 19.74 -13.62 -11.57
N PHE A 82 20.18 -12.40 -11.87
CA PHE A 82 19.67 -11.16 -11.28
C PHE A 82 18.15 -11.01 -11.42
N GLU A 83 17.57 -11.43 -12.54
CA GLU A 83 16.11 -11.35 -12.77
C GLU A 83 15.32 -12.30 -11.86
N TYR A 84 15.82 -13.53 -11.63
CA TYR A 84 15.21 -14.48 -10.70
C TYR A 84 15.14 -13.90 -9.27
N TYR A 85 16.26 -13.37 -8.77
CA TYR A 85 16.34 -12.85 -7.40
C TYR A 85 15.60 -11.53 -7.20
N ASN A 86 15.49 -10.68 -8.22
CA ASN A 86 14.74 -9.42 -8.14
C ASN A 86 13.26 -9.63 -7.73
N ASN A 87 12.65 -10.73 -8.19
CA ASN A 87 11.27 -11.09 -7.82
C ASN A 87 11.14 -11.61 -6.38
N VAL A 88 12.20 -12.21 -5.81
CA VAL A 88 12.20 -12.79 -4.47
C VAL A 88 12.42 -11.73 -3.39
N PHE A 89 13.13 -10.64 -3.71
CA PHE A 89 13.50 -9.60 -2.73
C PHE A 89 12.57 -8.38 -2.69
N THR A 90 11.57 -8.29 -3.56
CA THR A 90 10.62 -7.17 -3.55
C THR A 90 9.58 -7.33 -2.43
N GLN A 91 9.89 -6.79 -1.25
CA GLN A 91 8.99 -6.78 -0.11
C GLN A 91 7.86 -5.75 -0.31
N ARG A 92 6.60 -6.23 -0.37
CA ARG A 92 5.38 -5.41 -0.49
C ARG A 92 4.65 -5.21 0.85
N ILE A 93 5.42 -5.19 1.93
CA ILE A 93 4.93 -4.97 3.29
C ILE A 93 5.22 -3.52 3.72
N ASN A 94 4.50 -3.02 4.72
CA ASN A 94 4.71 -1.70 5.31
C ASN A 94 4.74 -0.55 4.28
N LEU A 95 3.91 -0.62 3.24
CA LEU A 95 3.86 0.37 2.15
C LEU A 95 3.59 1.80 2.66
N TRP A 96 2.89 1.94 3.79
CA TRP A 96 2.63 3.21 4.47
C TRP A 96 3.92 3.97 4.88
N GLN A 97 5.06 3.28 5.02
CA GLN A 97 6.33 3.92 5.38
C GLN A 97 6.97 4.66 4.19
N THR A 98 6.63 4.27 2.97
CA THR A 98 7.26 4.78 1.74
C THR A 98 6.29 5.42 0.77
N HIS A 99 4.98 5.28 0.97
CA HIS A 99 3.97 5.85 0.10
C HIS A 99 2.98 6.71 0.90
N ASN A 100 3.05 8.03 0.71
CA ASN A 100 2.29 9.00 1.49
C ASN A 100 0.77 8.76 1.43
N SER A 101 0.23 8.41 0.27
CA SER A 101 -1.21 8.16 0.15
C SER A 101 -1.66 6.90 0.89
N VAL A 102 -0.78 5.88 1.06
CA VAL A 102 -1.12 4.68 1.85
C VAL A 102 -1.17 5.04 3.33
N LYS A 103 -0.29 5.94 3.78
CA LYS A 103 -0.29 6.44 5.16
C LYS A 103 -1.55 7.21 5.53
N GLN A 104 -2.29 7.70 4.53
CA GLN A 104 -3.48 8.53 4.71
C GLN A 104 -4.80 7.78 4.43
N LEU A 105 -4.73 6.49 4.07
CA LEU A 105 -5.89 5.58 4.05
C LEU A 105 -6.31 5.22 5.48
#